data_AF-A0A1J3DQE5-F1
#
_entry.id   AF-A0A1J3DQE5-F1
#
_cell.length_a   1.000
_cell.length_b   1.000
_cell.length_c   1.000
_cell.angle_alpha   90.00
_cell.angle_beta   90.00
_cell.angle_gamma   90.00
#
_symmetry.space_group_name_H-M   'P 1'
#
loop_
_entity.id
_entity.type
_entity.pdbx_description
1 polymer ?
#
loop_
_entity_poly.entity_id
_entity_poly.type
_entity_poly.pdbx_seq_one_letter_code
_entity_poly.pdbx_strand_id
1 'polypeptide(L)'
;FIVSHDRAFLDLLCTKIVEIEIEIGVSRTFEGSYSQYVLSKAIWVEGQLKALRVQRGETDWESDEEKEKVWLDEDGEIVKPYERKKMKIRFPEPGKS
;
A
#
# COMPACT_ATOMS: atom_id res chain seq x y z
N PHE A 1 -27.84 0.56 14.57
CA PHE A 1 -27.14 0.76 13.28
C PHE A 1 -27.87 1.84 12.52
N ILE A 2 -27.16 2.85 12.02
CA ILE A 2 -27.73 3.95 11.25
C ILE A 2 -27.31 3.74 9.79
N VAL A 3 -28.25 3.89 8.86
CA VAL A 3 -27.99 3.90 7.43
C VAL A 3 -28.37 5.27 6.92
N SER A 4 -27.41 5.99 6.35
CA SER A 4 -27.64 7.31 5.76
C SER A 4 -26.84 7.42 4.46
N HIS A 5 -27.34 8.26 3.55
CA HIS A 5 -26.62 8.63 2.33
C HIS A 5 -25.94 9.99 2.45
N ASP A 6 -26.23 10.75 3.51
CA ASP A 6 -25.61 12.05 3.77
C ASP A 6 -24.21 11.87 4.36
N ARG A 7 -23.21 12.33 3.63
CA ARG A 7 -21.80 12.21 3.98
C ARG A 7 -21.41 13.07 5.17
N ALA A 8 -21.91 14.29 5.27
CA ALA A 8 -21.57 15.20 6.36
C ALA A 8 -22.10 14.66 7.70
N PHE A 9 -23.31 14.11 7.67
CA PHE A 9 -23.92 13.44 8.81
C PHE A 9 -23.13 12.21 9.27
N LEU A 10 -22.70 11.36 8.33
CA LEU A 10 -21.90 10.17 8.65
C LEU A 10 -20.52 10.54 9.19
N ASP A 11 -19.89 11.61 8.70
CA ASP A 11 -18.57 12.00 9.16
C ASP A 11 -18.58 12.51 10.62
N LEU A 12 -19.65 13.18 11.02
CA LEU A 12 -19.80 13.72 12.38
C LEU A 12 -20.15 12.66 13.43
N LEU A 13 -20.90 11.62 13.06
CA LEU A 13 -21.49 10.67 14.01
C LEU A 13 -20.86 9.27 13.99
N CYS A 14 -20.24 8.86 12.89
CA CYS A 14 -19.74 7.50 12.77
C CYS A 14 -18.33 7.36 13.37
N THR A 15 -18.17 6.34 14.21
CA THR A 15 -16.88 5.88 14.73
C THR A 15 -16.42 4.57 14.08
N LYS A 16 -17.33 3.90 13.38
CA LYS A 16 -17.11 2.64 12.66
C LYS A 16 -18.08 2.59 11.49
N ILE A 17 -17.56 2.25 10.31
CA ILE A 17 -18.32 2.15 9.07
C ILE A 17 -18.24 0.72 8.58
N VAL A 18 -19.40 0.16 8.23
CA VAL A 18 -19.49 -1.16 7.63
C VAL A 18 -19.92 -0.98 6.19
N GLU A 19 -19.05 -1.38 5.28
CA GLU A 19 -19.36 -1.50 3.86
C GLU A 19 -19.91 -2.89 3.58
N ILE A 20 -20.99 -2.96 2.79
CA ILE A 20 -21.63 -4.20 2.37
C ILE A 20 -21.58 -4.26 0.85
N GLU A 21 -20.80 -5.19 0.30
CA GLU A 21 -20.74 -5.46 -1.14
C GLU A 21 -21.77 -6.56 -1.47
N ILE A 22 -22.90 -6.16 -2.07
CA ILE A 22 -24.03 -7.05 -2.35
C ILE A 22 -23.67 -8.14 -3.38
N GLU A 23 -22.81 -7.83 -4.34
CA GLU A 23 -22.48 -8.75 -5.45
C GLU A 23 -21.75 -10.03 -5.00
N ILE A 24 -20.82 -9.89 -4.05
CA ILE A 24 -20.04 -11.00 -3.50
C ILE A 24 -20.50 -11.43 -2.10
N GLY A 25 -21.46 -10.72 -1.51
CA GLY A 25 -21.98 -11.01 -0.17
C GLY A 25 -20.96 -10.79 0.96
N VAL A 26 -19.95 -9.94 0.73
CA VAL A 26 -18.89 -9.67 1.71
C VAL A 26 -19.19 -8.35 2.41
N SER A 27 -19.00 -8.34 3.74
CA SER A 27 -19.00 -7.11 4.53
C SER A 27 -17.60 -6.79 5.01
N ARG A 28 -17.22 -5.52 4.95
CA ARG A 28 -15.94 -5.01 5.44
C ARG A 28 -16.18 -3.92 6.44
N THR A 29 -15.40 -3.94 7.51
CA THR A 29 -15.49 -2.95 8.58
C THR A 29 -14.28 -2.05 8.53
N PHE A 30 -14.53 -0.75 8.54
CA PHE A 30 -13.53 0.30 8.61
C PHE A 30 -13.74 1.06 9.92
N GLU A 31 -12.65 1.35 10.62
CA GLU A 31 -12.70 2.13 11.85
C GLU A 31 -12.47 3.61 11.52
N GLY A 32 -13.20 4.48 12.20
CA GLY A 32 -13.15 5.91 11.97
C GLY A 32 -14.39 6.51 11.32
N SER A 33 -14.26 7.78 10.95
CA SER A 33 -15.29 8.57 10.31
C SER A 33 -15.41 8.28 8.81
N TYR A 34 -16.39 8.89 8.14
CA TYR A 34 -16.60 8.72 6.70
C TYR A 34 -15.38 9.11 5.86
N SER A 35 -14.76 10.25 6.18
CA SER A 35 -13.56 10.72 5.49
C SER A 35 -12.39 9.73 5.61
N GLN A 36 -12.22 9.12 6.80
CA GLN A 36 -11.20 8.09 7.03
C GLN A 36 -11.50 6.78 6.30
N TYR A 37 -12.77 6.40 6.21
CA TYR A 37 -13.20 5.26 5.41
C TYR A 37 -12.84 5.41 3.93
N VAL A 38 -13.08 6.58 3.33
CA VAL A 38 -12.76 6.84 1.92
C VAL A 38 -11.26 6.68 1.65
N LEU A 39 -10.42 7.22 2.53
CA LEU A 39 -8.96 7.09 2.43
C LEU A 39 -8.52 5.63 2.58
N SER A 40 -9.03 4.95 3.61
CA SER A 40 -8.70 3.55 3.90
C SER A 40 -9.11 2.63 2.74
N LYS A 41 -10.26 2.90 2.12
CA LYS A 41 -10.73 2.18 0.93
C LYS A 41 -9.82 2.42 -0.27
N ALA A 42 -9.38 3.65 -0.52
CA ALA A 42 -8.45 3.95 -1.61
C ALA A 42 -7.12 3.20 -1.46
N ILE A 43 -6.51 3.24 -0.27
CA ILE A 43 -5.28 2.51 0.06
C ILE A 43 -5.46 1.00 -0.16
N TRP A 44 -6.60 0.48 0.29
CA TRP A 44 -6.92 -0.94 0.11
C TRP A 44 -7.03 -1.33 -1.37
N VAL A 45 -7.78 -0.57 -2.16
CA VAL A 45 -7.93 -0.80 -3.61
C VAL A 45 -6.57 -0.71 -4.30
N GLU A 46 -5.77 0.29 -3.97
CA GLU A 46 -4.41 0.45 -4.52
C GLU A 46 -3.52 -0.75 -4.18
N GLY A 47 -3.57 -1.24 -2.94
CA GLY A 47 -2.87 -2.44 -2.50
C GLY A 47 -3.29 -3.68 -3.30
N GLN A 48 -4.59 -3.86 -3.56
CA GLN A 48 -5.11 -4.94 -4.40
C GLN A 48 -4.60 -4.84 -5.84
N LEU A 49 -4.66 -3.65 -6.43
CA LEU A 49 -4.16 -3.40 -7.79
C LEU A 49 -2.66 -3.65 -7.89
N LYS A 50 -1.88 -3.22 -6.90
CA LYS A 50 -0.43 -3.48 -6.83
C LYS A 50 -0.14 -4.98 -6.75
N ALA A 51 -0.87 -5.71 -5.91
CA ALA A 51 -0.73 -7.16 -5.80
C ALA A 51 -1.05 -7.88 -7.13
N LEU A 52 -2.13 -7.47 -7.81
CA LEU A 52 -2.49 -7.99 -9.13
C LEU A 52 -1.42 -7.69 -10.19
N ARG A 53 -0.83 -6.49 -10.15
CA ARG A 53 0.23 -6.08 -11.08
C ARG A 53 1.48 -6.95 -10.92
N VAL A 54 1.90 -7.18 -9.67
CA VAL A 54 3.02 -8.08 -9.34
C VAL A 54 2.74 -9.50 -9.82
N GLN A 55 1.52 -10.02 -9.63
CA GLN A 55 1.13 -11.34 -10.13
C GLN A 55 1.17 -11.43 -11.66
N ARG A 56 0.90 -10.33 -12.37
CA ARG A 56 0.98 -10.25 -13.83
C ARG A 56 2.42 -10.11 -14.35
N GLY A 57 3.42 -10.03 -13.47
CA GLY A 57 4.82 -9.87 -13.83
C GLY A 57 5.20 -8.44 -14.22
N GLU A 58 4.27 -7.49 -14.06
CA GLU A 58 4.54 -6.07 -14.23
C GLU A 58 5.03 -5.55 -12.87
N THR A 59 6.35 -5.36 -12.76
CA THR A 59 6.94 -4.72 -11.59
C THR A 59 7.41 -3.34 -12.04
N ASP A 60 6.70 -2.31 -11.58
CA ASP A 60 7.11 -0.94 -11.78
C ASP A 60 8.20 -0.64 -10.75
N TRP A 61 9.45 -0.68 -11.22
CA TRP A 61 10.62 -0.40 -10.40
C TRP A 61 10.74 1.10 -10.04
N GLU A 62 9.92 1.97 -10.65
CA GLU A 62 10.03 3.43 -10.54
C GLU A 62 9.63 3.99 -9.17
N SER A 63 8.70 3.37 -8.44
CA SER A 63 8.18 3.97 -7.19
C SER A 63 9.07 3.77 -5.95
N ASP A 64 10.05 2.87 -6.01
CA ASP A 64 11.00 2.65 -4.90
C ASP A 64 12.16 3.68 -4.93
N GLU A 65 12.44 4.28 -6.09
CA GLU A 65 13.54 5.24 -6.26
C GLU A 65 13.28 6.60 -5.58
N GLU A 66 12.01 7.03 -5.48
CA GLU A 66 11.62 8.29 -4.85
C GLU A 66 11.67 8.24 -3.32
N LYS A 67 11.36 7.09 -2.70
CA LYS A 67 11.40 6.92 -1.23
C LYS A 67 12.82 6.78 -0.68
N GLU A 68 13.78 6.44 -1.54
CA GLU A 68 15.18 6.29 -1.18
C GLU A 68 15.97 7.62 -1.23
N LYS A 69 15.33 8.75 -1.58
CA LYS A 69 16.03 9.95 -2.07
C LYS A 69 16.01 11.19 -1.18
N VAL A 70 15.71 11.09 0.12
CA VAL A 70 15.95 12.25 1.01
C VAL A 70 16.64 11.85 2.31
N TRP A 71 17.97 11.96 2.28
CA TRP A 71 18.82 12.15 3.45
C TRP A 71 19.39 13.56 3.31
N LEU A 72 19.04 14.46 4.22
CA LEU A 72 19.57 15.82 4.29
C LEU A 72 20.49 15.89 5.50
N ASP A 73 21.75 16.25 5.29
CA ASP A 73 22.63 16.68 6.38
C ASP A 73 22.26 18.11 6.82
N GLU A 74 22.73 18.57 7.99
CA GLU A 74 22.40 19.89 8.57
C GLU A 74 22.75 21.08 7.65
N ASP A 75 23.67 20.88 6.69
CA ASP A 75 24.07 21.86 5.68
C ASP A 75 23.29 21.77 4.36
N GLY A 76 22.27 20.89 4.28
CA GLY A 76 21.40 20.75 3.11
C GLY A 76 22.00 19.95 1.95
N GLU A 77 23.08 19.20 2.17
CA GLU A 77 23.65 18.31 1.15
C GLU A 77 22.97 16.92 1.14
N ILE A 78 22.82 16.36 -0.07
CA ILE A 78 22.17 15.07 -0.30
C ILE A 78 23.22 13.95 -0.17
N VAL A 79 23.21 13.21 0.93
CA VAL A 79 24.18 12.12 1.16
C VAL A 79 23.48 10.76 1.22
N LYS A 80 23.63 9.95 0.16
CA LYS A 80 23.17 8.54 0.19
C LYS A 80 24.23 7.65 0.84
N PRO A 81 23.94 6.90 1.93
CA PRO A 81 24.87 5.91 2.44
C PRO A 81 24.95 4.71 1.48
N TYR A 82 26.15 4.46 0.96
CA TYR A 82 26.42 3.35 0.05
C TYR A 82 26.33 2.00 0.78
N GLU A 83 25.19 1.31 0.65
CA GLU A 83 25.07 -0.10 1.08
C GLU A 83 25.31 -1.07 -0.09
N ARG A 84 26.41 -1.83 -0.02
CA ARG A 84 26.68 -2.95 -0.94
C ARG A 84 25.70 -4.09 -0.69
N LYS A 85 24.63 -4.18 -1.47
CA LYS A 85 23.81 -5.41 -1.57
C LYS A 85 24.66 -6.56 -2.12
N LYS A 86 25.13 -7.44 -1.23
CA LYS A 86 25.73 -8.73 -1.62
C LYS A 86 24.63 -9.65 -2.16
N MET A 87 24.45 -9.70 -3.47
CA MET A 87 23.71 -10.79 -4.10
C MET A 87 24.48 -12.10 -3.90
N LYS A 88 23.95 -13.02 -3.08
CA LYS A 88 24.44 -14.40 -3.00
C LYS A 88 23.82 -15.21 -4.13
N ILE A 89 24.46 -15.18 -5.30
CA ILE A 89 24.14 -16.13 -6.38
C ILE A 89 24.81 -17.45 -6.01
N ARG A 90 24.01 -18.45 -5.62
CA ARG A 90 24.50 -19.81 -5.41
C ARG A 90 24.52 -20.52 -6.76
N PHE A 91 25.70 -20.66 -7.35
CA PHE A 91 25.88 -21.47 -8.55
C PHE A 91 25.76 -22.97 -8.19
N PRO A 92 24.91 -23.75 -8.88
CA PRO A 92 24.93 -25.21 -8.75
C PRO A 92 26.26 -25.74 -9.28
N GLU A 93 26.87 -26.70 -8.57
CA GLU A 93 28.17 -27.27 -8.91
C GLU A 93 28.10 -27.94 -10.29
N PRO A 94 29.09 -27.71 -11.18
CA PRO A 94 29.12 -28.38 -12.48
C PRO A 94 29.25 -29.89 -12.24
N GLY A 95 28.28 -30.65 -12.75
CA GLY A 95 28.22 -32.09 -12.59
C GLY A 95 29.52 -32.76 -13.03
N LYS A 96 30.14 -33.53 -12.14
CA LYS A 96 31.18 -34.48 -12.52
C LYS A 96 30.52 -35.60 -13.33
N SER A 97 31.03 -35.79 -14.54
CA SER A 97 30.81 -36.91 -15.46
C SER A 97 31.01 -38.28 -14.82
#